data_AF-A0A0C2ZD81-F1
#
_entry.id   AF-A0A0C2ZD81-F1
#
_cell.length_a   1.000
_cell.length_b   1.000
_cell.length_c   1.000
_cell.angle_alpha   90.00
_cell.angle_beta   90.00
_cell.angle_gamma   90.00
#
_symmetry.space_group_name_H-M   'P 1'
#
loop_
_entity.id
_entity.type
_entity.pdbx_description
1 polymer ?
#
loop_
_entity_poly.entity_id
_entity_poly.type
_entity_poly.pdbx_seq_one_letter_code
_entity_poly.pdbx_strand_id
1 'polypeptide(L)'
;VAVDACRDLYRAAKGDQETVASKCCDINGLMVLVCHHDIPLAFTDIDSPGEQQKYAVALIEHLLSMIPEHATIMVFYDIGCVLHYS
;
A
#
# COMPACT_ATOMS: atom_id res chain seq x y z
N VAL A 1 6.04 -10.44 -20.00
CA VAL A 1 7.20 -10.74 -19.13
C VAL A 1 6.81 -10.91 -17.65
N ALA A 2 6.22 -9.91 -16.97
CA ALA A 2 5.79 -10.09 -15.56
C ALA A 2 4.55 -10.99 -15.37
N VAL A 3 3.58 -10.89 -16.29
CA VAL A 3 2.33 -11.68 -16.25
C VAL A 3 2.58 -13.17 -16.52
N ASP A 4 3.57 -13.47 -17.36
CA ASP A 4 3.93 -14.86 -17.72
C ASP A 4 4.62 -15.55 -16.54
N ALA A 5 5.54 -14.86 -15.87
CA ALA A 5 6.19 -15.36 -14.66
C ALA A 5 5.16 -15.62 -13.53
N CYS A 6 4.18 -14.72 -13.35
CA CYS A 6 3.13 -14.88 -12.35
C CYS A 6 2.21 -16.08 -12.66
N ARG A 7 1.91 -16.32 -13.94
CA ARG A 7 1.11 -17.47 -14.40
C ARG A 7 1.82 -18.80 -14.19
N ASP A 8 3.12 -18.84 -14.45
CA ASP A 8 3.93 -20.04 -14.31
C ASP A 8 4.13 -20.41 -12.84
N LEU A 9 4.33 -19.43 -11.96
CA LEU A 9 4.36 -19.63 -10.50
C LEU A 9 3.00 -20.11 -9.96
N TYR A 10 1.88 -19.56 -10.44
CA TYR A 10 0.54 -20.02 -10.05
C TYR A 10 0.27 -21.48 -10.46
N ARG A 11 0.75 -21.90 -11.64
CA ARG A 11 0.65 -23.30 -12.09
C ARG A 11 1.53 -24.24 -11.26
N ALA A 12 2.74 -23.83 -10.90
CA ALA A 12 3.64 -24.62 -10.06
C ALA A 12 3.11 -24.79 -8.62
N ALA A 13 2.53 -23.73 -8.05
CA ALA A 13 1.96 -23.73 -6.69
C ALA A 13 0.74 -24.66 -6.51
N LYS A 14 0.05 -25.00 -7.60
CA LYS A 14 -1.07 -25.96 -7.56
C LYS A 14 -0.59 -27.42 -7.53
N GLY A 15 0.67 -27.68 -7.91
CA GLY A 15 1.29 -29.01 -7.95
C GLY A 15 1.98 -29.38 -6.63
N ASP A 16 2.66 -28.42 -6.00
CA ASP A 16 3.32 -28.61 -4.71
C ASP A 16 2.72 -27.64 -3.68
N GLN A 17 2.00 -28.19 -2.70
CA GLN A 17 1.58 -27.46 -1.51
C GLN A 17 2.81 -27.15 -0.65
N GLU A 18 3.65 -26.18 -1.03
CA GLU A 18 4.59 -25.56 -0.09
C GLU A 18 5.15 -24.21 -0.59
N THR A 19 4.66 -23.14 0.04
CA THR A 19 5.39 -21.92 0.48
C THR A 19 6.29 -21.10 -0.45
N VAL A 20 6.42 -21.40 -1.76
CA VAL A 20 7.27 -20.59 -2.67
C VAL A 20 6.49 -19.46 -3.36
N ALA A 21 5.19 -19.61 -3.57
CA ALA A 21 4.37 -18.63 -4.30
C ALA A 21 4.08 -17.33 -3.52
N SER A 22 4.20 -17.35 -2.18
CA SER A 22 3.94 -16.17 -1.35
C SER A 22 5.00 -15.08 -1.57
N LYS A 23 6.29 -15.45 -1.64
CA LYS A 23 7.41 -14.49 -1.66
C LYS A 23 7.46 -13.56 -2.86
N CYS A 24 6.85 -13.92 -3.99
CA CYS A 24 6.82 -13.05 -5.18
C CYS A 24 5.70 -12.01 -5.14
N CYS A 25 4.68 -12.23 -4.30
CA CYS A 25 3.54 -11.35 -4.09
C CYS A 25 3.31 -11.18 -2.58
N ASP A 26 4.38 -10.94 -1.81
CA ASP A 26 4.28 -10.55 -0.39
C ASP A 26 3.84 -9.08 -0.29
N ILE A 27 2.79 -8.72 -1.02
CA ILE A 27 2.02 -7.51 -0.75
C ILE A 27 1.02 -7.93 0.32
N ASN A 28 1.27 -7.54 1.56
CA ASN A 28 0.35 -7.76 2.68
C ASN A 28 -1.00 -7.06 2.44
N GLY A 29 -1.02 -6.05 1.57
CA GLY A 29 -2.21 -5.33 1.15
C GLY A 29 -1.85 -4.12 0.28
N LEU A 30 -2.88 -3.37 -0.11
CA LEU A 30 -2.73 -2.12 -0.85
C LEU A 30 -3.30 -0.98 0.00
N MET A 31 -2.53 0.08 0.19
CA MET A 31 -3.03 1.33 0.77
C MET A 31 -3.25 2.34 -0.35
N VAL A 32 -4.44 2.94 -0.40
CA VAL A 32 -4.84 3.81 -1.51
C VAL A 32 -5.28 5.17 -0.97
N LEU A 33 -4.75 6.23 -1.56
CA LEU A 33 -5.28 7.57 -1.41
C LEU A 33 -6.39 7.78 -2.43
N VAL A 34 -7.62 7.95 -1.95
CA VAL A 34 -8.80 8.19 -2.80
C VAL A 34 -9.29 9.61 -2.61
N CYS A 35 -9.84 10.21 -3.67
CA CYS A 35 -10.60 11.44 -3.52
C CYS A 35 -12.00 11.14 -2.96
N HIS A 36 -12.76 12.18 -2.62
CA HIS A 36 -14.14 12.07 -2.15
C HIS A 36 -15.11 11.41 -3.16
N HIS A 37 -14.71 11.26 -4.42
CA HIS A 37 -15.50 10.61 -5.47
C HIS A 37 -15.10 9.14 -5.68
N ASP A 38 -14.36 8.55 -4.74
CA ASP A 38 -13.84 7.17 -4.83
C ASP A 38 -12.90 6.92 -6.02
N ILE A 39 -12.24 7.99 -6.50
CA ILE A 39 -11.24 7.88 -7.57
C ILE A 39 -9.85 7.77 -6.93
N PRO A 40 -9.08 6.71 -7.24
CA PRO A 40 -7.70 6.57 -6.76
C PRO A 40 -6.81 7.71 -7.28
N LEU A 41 -6.06 8.34 -6.37
CA LEU A 41 -5.06 9.36 -6.67
C LEU A 41 -3.64 8.80 -6.61
N ALA A 42 -3.37 7.93 -5.63
CA ALA A 42 -2.08 7.27 -5.45
C ALA A 42 -2.26 5.96 -4.68
N PHE A 43 -1.31 5.04 -4.82
CA PHE A 43 -1.30 3.75 -4.13
C PHE A 43 0.10 3.39 -3.69
N THR A 44 0.19 2.61 -2.62
CA THR A 44 1.44 2.03 -2.13
C THR A 44 1.21 0.61 -1.65
N ASP A 45 2.20 -0.22 -1.92
CA ASP A 45 2.22 -1.62 -1.51
C ASP A 45 2.50 -1.70 0.00
N ILE A 46 1.64 -2.40 0.73
CA ILE A 46 1.91 -2.74 2.13
C ILE A 46 2.89 -3.91 2.10
N ASP A 47 4.16 -3.61 2.27
CA ASP A 47 5.30 -4.52 2.17
C ASP A 47 5.74 -5.12 3.52
N SER A 48 5.05 -4.78 4.61
CA SER A 48 5.43 -5.26 5.94
C SER A 48 4.22 -5.57 6.83
N PRO A 49 4.33 -6.56 7.73
CA PRO A 49 3.23 -6.96 8.60
C PRO A 49 2.78 -5.85 9.58
N GLY A 50 1.50 -5.91 9.96
CA GLY A 50 0.89 -5.02 10.96
C GLY A 50 0.28 -3.75 10.37
N GLU A 51 -0.54 -3.06 11.17
CA GLU A 51 -1.16 -1.79 10.81
C GLU A 51 -0.15 -0.63 11.02
N GLN A 52 0.73 -0.44 10.05
CA GLN A 52 1.74 0.63 10.12
C GLN A 52 1.21 1.92 9.48
N GLN A 53 1.21 3.03 10.24
CA GLN A 53 0.74 4.31 9.71
C GLN A 53 1.69 4.96 8.71
N LYS A 54 2.92 4.43 8.55
CA LYS A 54 3.93 4.95 7.61
C LYS A 54 3.40 5.07 6.17
N TYR A 55 2.52 4.15 5.76
CA TYR A 55 1.92 4.17 4.42
C TYR A 55 0.98 5.36 4.23
N ALA A 56 0.18 5.69 5.26
CA ALA A 56 -0.70 6.87 5.23
C ALA A 56 0.12 8.17 5.18
N VAL A 57 1.20 8.25 5.98
CA VAL A 57 2.10 9.41 5.97
C VAL A 57 2.75 9.60 4.60
N ALA A 58 3.29 8.54 4.01
CA ALA A 58 3.92 8.59 2.68
C ALA A 58 2.93 9.06 1.59
N LEU A 59 1.67 8.63 1.65
CA LEU A 59 0.63 9.07 0.71
C LEU A 59 0.25 10.54 0.90
N ILE A 60 0.23 11.05 2.14
CA ILE A 60 0.01 12.47 2.43
C ILE A 60 1.17 13.32 1.90
N GLU A 61 2.42 12.90 2.13
CA GLU A 61 3.61 13.59 1.59
C GLU A 61 3.60 13.61 0.06
N HIS A 62 3.20 12.49 -0.56
CA HIS A 62 3.04 12.43 -2.01
C HIS A 62 1.95 13.39 -2.51
N LEU A 63 0.80 13.47 -1.83
CA LEU A 63 -0.24 14.44 -2.15
C LEU A 63 0.26 15.89 -2.05
N LEU A 64 0.98 16.21 -0.96
CA LEU A 64 1.59 17.51 -0.73
C LEU A 64 2.54 17.92 -1.86
N SER A 65 3.28 16.97 -2.43
CA SER A 65 4.19 17.23 -3.56
C SER A 65 3.47 17.57 -4.88
N MET A 66 2.18 17.24 -4.99
CA MET A 66 1.39 17.45 -6.22
C MET A 66 0.54 18.72 -6.19
N ILE A 67 0.39 19.36 -5.04
CA ILE A 67 -0.44 20.56 -4.90
C ILE A 67 0.43 21.81 -4.69
N PRO A 68 -0.11 23.03 -4.88
CA PRO A 68 0.66 24.26 -4.69
C PRO A 68 1.23 24.37 -3.27
N GLU A 69 2.46 24.91 -3.16
CA GLU A 69 3.16 25.07 -1.87
C GLU A 69 2.38 25.90 -0.83
N HIS A 70 1.47 26.77 -1.29
CA HIS A 70 0.64 27.63 -0.44
C HIS A 70 -0.76 27.05 -0.16
N ALA A 71 -1.02 25.82 -0.58
CA ALA A 71 -2.29 25.16 -0.29
C ALA A 71 -2.39 24.84 1.21
N THR A 72 -3.57 25.08 1.78
CA THR A 72 -3.86 24.67 3.15
C THR A 72 -4.54 23.30 3.12
N ILE A 73 -3.98 22.33 3.85
CA ILE A 73 -4.56 20.99 4.01
C ILE A 73 -4.94 20.76 5.47
N MET A 74 -6.04 20.04 5.66
CA MET A 74 -6.42 19.46 6.93
C MET A 74 -6.39 17.93 6.81
N VAL A 75 -5.75 17.26 7.78
CA VAL A 75 -5.72 15.80 7.86
C VAL A 75 -6.46 15.38 9.13
N PHE A 76 -7.53 14.61 8.97
CA PHE A 76 -8.18 13.92 10.08
C PHE A 76 -7.52 12.57 10.30
N TYR A 77 -7.28 12.22 11.56
CA TYR A 77 -6.72 10.92 11.95
C TYR A 77 -7.48 10.38 13.16
N ASP A 78 -7.53 9.05 13.28
CA ASP A 78 -8.08 8.39 14.46
C ASP A 78 -7.11 8.56 15.64
N ILE A 79 -7.61 9.04 16.78
CA ILE A 79 -6.81 9.26 17.99
C ILE A 79 -6.22 7.96 18.57
N GLY A 80 -6.85 6.82 18.30
CA GLY A 80 -6.33 5.50 18.66
C GLY A 80 -5.17 5.04 17.77
N CYS A 81 -4.97 5.66 16.59
CA CYS A 81 -3.85 5.37 15.71
C CYS A 81 -2.63 6.21 16.09
N VAL A 82 -1.71 5.61 16.85
CA VAL A 82 -0.49 6.27 17.30
C VAL A 82 0.62 6.13 16.25
N LEU A 83 1.16 7.25 15.75
CA LEU A 83 2.24 7.27 14.74
C LEU A 83 3.59 6.75 15.26
N HIS A 84 3.85 6.88 16.56
CA HIS A 84 5.07 6.42 17.22
C HIS A 84 4.78 6.22 18.71
N TYR A 85 5.10 5.04 19.27
CA TYR A 85 5.21 4.89 20.72
C TYR A 85 6.65 5.18 21.12
N SER A 86 6.86 6.15 22.01
CA SER A 86 8.17 6.41 22.63
C SER A 86 8.61 5.25 23.50
#